data_AF-A0A968KKU9-F1
#
_entry.id   AF-A0A968KKU9-F1
#
_cell.length_a   1.000
_cell.length_b   1.000
_cell.length_c   1.000
_cell.angle_alpha   90.00
_cell.angle_beta   90.00
_cell.angle_gamma   90.00
#
_symmetry.space_group_name_H-M   'P 1'
#
loop_
_entity.id
_entity.type
_entity.pdbx_description
1 polymer ?
#
loop_
_entity_poly.entity_id
_entity_poly.type
_entity_poly.pdbx_seq_one_letter_code
_entity_poly.pdbx_strand_id
1 'polypeptide(L)'
;NLFAKLATSWASKVPGRMTGRVRKGYLAPYNSPENRIANLRFVQDIPMSPEVASYPVVERIEMQLGYFRDRPAMIIWGMKDFCFDRYFLDRWKRYFPNAEVH
;
A
#
# COMPACT_ATOMS: atom_id res chain seq x y z
N ASN A 1 11.85 -11.74 -8.33
CA ASN A 1 11.76 -10.79 -7.20
C ASN A 1 11.96 -9.37 -7.72
N LEU A 2 11.41 -9.05 -8.91
CA LEU A 2 11.63 -7.75 -9.53
C LEU A 2 10.89 -6.66 -8.76
N PHE A 3 9.63 -6.94 -8.36
CA PHE A 3 8.81 -6.07 -7.52
C PHE A 3 9.57 -5.54 -6.29
N ALA A 4 9.99 -6.42 -5.37
CA ALA A 4 10.65 -5.95 -4.14
C ALA A 4 12.01 -5.29 -4.41
N LYS A 5 12.79 -5.78 -5.38
CA LYS A 5 14.06 -5.14 -5.77
C LYS A 5 13.85 -3.70 -6.23
N LEU A 6 12.88 -3.48 -7.12
CA LEU A 6 12.52 -2.15 -7.59
C LEU A 6 11.95 -1.31 -6.44
N ALA A 7 11.00 -1.80 -5.66
CA ALA A 7 10.45 -1.02 -4.54
C ALA A 7 11.55 -0.47 -3.61
N THR A 8 12.58 -1.27 -3.31
CA THR A 8 13.72 -0.82 -2.49
C THR A 8 14.71 0.13 -3.20
N SER A 9 14.52 0.49 -4.46
CA SER A 9 15.34 1.49 -5.15
C SER A 9 14.64 2.85 -5.27
N TRP A 10 13.31 2.88 -5.39
CA TRP A 10 12.58 4.11 -5.75
C TRP A 10 11.37 4.43 -4.87
N ALA A 11 10.81 3.48 -4.10
CA ALA A 11 9.61 3.72 -3.28
C ALA A 11 9.89 4.46 -1.96
N SER A 12 11.09 5.02 -1.78
CA SER A 12 11.45 5.86 -0.63
C SER A 12 11.80 7.27 -1.08
N LYS A 13 11.16 8.28 -0.47
CA LYS A 13 11.50 9.69 -0.67
C LYS A 13 12.97 10.01 -0.34
N VAL A 14 13.60 9.21 0.53
CA VAL A 14 15.00 9.39 0.94
C VAL A 14 15.80 8.16 0.51
N PRO A 15 16.15 8.04 -0.78
CA PRO A 15 16.77 6.83 -1.32
C PRO A 15 18.11 6.49 -0.64
N GLY A 16 18.85 7.50 -0.16
CA GLY A 16 20.11 7.31 0.59
C GLY A 16 19.95 6.53 1.91
N ARG A 17 18.74 6.47 2.49
CA ARG A 17 18.47 5.65 3.70
C ARG A 17 18.30 4.17 3.38
N MET A 18 18.04 3.83 2.13
CA MET A 18 17.88 2.45 1.68
C MET A 18 19.25 1.83 1.41
N THR A 19 20.08 1.78 2.46
CA THR A 19 21.46 1.26 2.39
C THR A 19 21.49 -0.21 1.98
N GLY A 20 22.66 -0.73 1.59
CA GLY A 20 22.80 -2.15 1.23
C GLY A 20 22.32 -3.11 2.33
N ARG A 21 22.56 -2.77 3.60
CA ARG A 21 22.08 -3.56 4.76
C ARG A 21 20.56 -3.53 4.88
N VAL A 22 19.94 -2.36 4.71
CA VAL A 22 18.47 -2.22 4.78
C VAL A 22 17.81 -2.96 3.60
N ARG A 23 18.33 -2.79 2.38
CA ARG A 23 17.87 -3.54 1.19
C ARG A 23 17.97 -5.04 1.40
N LYS A 24 19.10 -5.53 1.91
CA LYS A 24 19.30 -6.95 2.23
C LYS A 24 18.26 -7.44 3.22
N GLY A 25 17.91 -6.64 4.24
CA GLY A 25 16.86 -6.95 5.20
C GLY A 25 15.48 -7.13 4.55
N TYR A 26 15.03 -6.15 3.75
CA TYR A 26 13.76 -6.24 3.03
C TYR A 26 13.69 -7.40 2.03
N LEU A 27 14.81 -7.76 1.41
CA LEU A 27 14.87 -8.83 0.42
C LEU A 27 15.08 -10.23 1.03
N ALA A 28 15.49 -10.32 2.31
CA ALA A 28 15.85 -11.58 2.95
C ALA A 28 14.73 -12.64 2.95
N PRO A 29 13.44 -12.30 3.20
CA PRO A 29 12.35 -13.27 3.17
C PRO A 29 12.02 -13.80 1.76
N TYR A 30 12.51 -13.16 0.68
CA TYR A 30 12.07 -13.40 -0.70
C TYR A 30 13.20 -14.00 -1.57
N ASN A 31 13.97 -14.92 -1.00
CA ASN A 31 15.21 -15.46 -1.55
C ASN A 31 15.02 -16.61 -2.57
N SER A 32 13.83 -17.19 -2.70
CA SER A 32 13.49 -18.22 -3.70
C SER A 32 12.18 -17.89 -4.44
N PRO A 33 11.87 -18.56 -5.57
CA PRO A 33 10.56 -18.44 -6.25
C PRO A 33 9.37 -18.76 -5.33
N GLU A 34 9.48 -19.81 -4.53
CA GLU A 34 8.44 -20.27 -3.60
C GLU A 34 8.21 -19.20 -2.52
N ASN A 35 9.31 -18.66 -1.97
CA ASN A 35 9.25 -17.65 -0.93
C ASN A 35 8.74 -16.28 -1.40
N ARG A 36 8.66 -16.05 -2.72
CA ARG A 36 8.16 -14.79 -3.30
C ARG A 36 6.82 -14.94 -4.01
N ILE A 37 6.12 -16.07 -3.84
CA ILE A 37 4.79 -16.29 -4.44
C ILE A 37 3.78 -15.25 -3.96
N ALA A 38 3.83 -14.87 -2.68
CA ALA A 38 2.93 -13.86 -2.12
C ALA A 38 3.09 -12.50 -2.80
N ASN A 39 4.33 -12.06 -3.08
CA ASN A 39 4.57 -10.82 -3.82
C ASN A 39 4.01 -10.87 -5.25
N LEU A 40 4.11 -12.03 -5.92
CA LEU A 40 3.53 -12.20 -7.25
C LEU A 40 2.01 -12.12 -7.19
N ARG A 41 1.38 -12.84 -6.26
CA ARG A 41 -0.08 -12.83 -6.09
C ARG A 41 -0.60 -11.46 -5.71
N PHE A 42 0.08 -10.74 -4.80
CA PHE A 42 -0.26 -9.37 -4.46
C PHE A 42 -0.31 -8.45 -5.68
N VAL A 43 0.67 -8.52 -6.58
CA VAL A 43 0.68 -7.69 -7.80
C VAL A 43 -0.41 -8.10 -8.78
N GLN A 44 -0.68 -9.40 -8.92
CA GLN A 44 -1.74 -9.91 -9.81
C GLN A 44 -3.15 -9.59 -9.29
N ASP A 45 -3.30 -9.41 -7.99
CA ASP A 45 -4.58 -9.26 -7.30
C ASP A 45 -4.93 -7.79 -7.01
N ILE A 46 -4.24 -6.83 -7.65
CA ILE A 46 -4.59 -5.42 -7.59
C ILE A 46 -5.93 -5.22 -8.36
N PRO A 47 -7.02 -4.82 -7.69
CA PRO A 47 -8.36 -4.81 -8.27
C PRO A 47 -8.61 -3.58 -9.14
N MET A 48 -7.93 -3.50 -10.29
CA MET A 48 -8.11 -2.40 -11.24
C MET A 48 -9.40 -2.52 -12.06
N SER A 49 -10.08 -3.67 -12.00
CA SER A 49 -11.34 -3.92 -12.69
C SER A 49 -12.15 -5.03 -11.98
N PRO A 50 -13.48 -5.11 -12.21
CA PRO A 50 -14.36 -6.11 -11.59
C PRO A 50 -14.01 -7.57 -11.88
N GLU A 51 -13.22 -7.85 -12.92
CA GLU A 51 -12.78 -9.20 -13.28
C GLU A 51 -11.69 -9.75 -12.33
N VAL A 52 -11.05 -8.89 -11.53
CA VAL A 52 -10.06 -9.31 -10.54
C VAL A 52 -10.78 -9.92 -9.34
N ALA A 53 -10.34 -11.10 -8.91
CA ALA A 53 -10.99 -11.88 -7.85
C ALA A 53 -11.16 -11.11 -6.53
N SER A 54 -10.21 -10.23 -6.17
CA SER A 54 -10.29 -9.39 -4.97
C SER A 54 -11.23 -8.19 -5.09
N TYR A 55 -11.65 -7.80 -6.29
CA TYR A 55 -12.49 -6.61 -6.52
C TYR A 55 -13.75 -6.58 -5.64
N PRO A 56 -14.64 -7.61 -5.65
CA PRO A 56 -15.85 -7.58 -4.83
C PRO A 56 -15.55 -7.53 -3.32
N VAL A 57 -14.41 -8.06 -2.89
CA VAL A 57 -13.99 -8.00 -1.48
C VAL A 57 -13.59 -6.58 -1.11
N VAL A 58 -12.78 -5.91 -1.94
CA VAL A 58 -12.33 -4.53 -1.71
C VAL A 58 -13.51 -3.55 -1.80
N GLU A 59 -14.41 -3.72 -2.76
CA GLU A 59 -15.65 -2.94 -2.86
C GLU A 59 -16.52 -3.09 -1.60
N ARG A 60 -16.67 -4.32 -1.09
CA ARG A 60 -17.40 -4.55 0.16
C ARG A 60 -16.74 -3.86 1.36
N ILE A 61 -15.41 -3.90 1.46
CA ILE A 61 -14.68 -3.20 2.51
C ILE A 61 -14.94 -1.69 2.41
N GLU A 62 -14.86 -1.12 1.21
CA GLU A 62 -15.11 0.31 0.97
C GLU A 62 -16.51 0.73 1.45
N MET A 63 -17.55 -0.04 1.12
CA MET A 63 -18.92 0.21 1.57
C MET A 63 -19.08 0.21 3.10
N GLN A 64 -18.20 -0.51 3.80
CA GLN A 64 -18.26 -0.70 5.25
C GLN A 64 -17.36 0.26 6.04
N LEU A 65 -16.53 1.08 5.37
CA LEU A 65 -15.64 2.05 6.04
C LEU A 65 -16.40 3.02 6.96
N GLY A 66 -17.64 3.37 6.60
CA GLY A 66 -18.49 4.26 7.38
C GLY A 66 -18.78 3.76 8.81
N TYR A 67 -18.71 2.45 9.08
CA TYR A 67 -18.91 1.90 10.43
C TYR A 67 -17.84 2.36 11.44
N PHE A 68 -16.70 2.87 10.95
CA PHE A 68 -15.59 3.34 11.77
C PHE A 68 -15.50 4.87 11.82
N ARG A 69 -16.48 5.60 11.27
CA ARG A 69 -16.44 7.07 11.14
C ARG A 69 -16.25 7.81 12.47
N ASP A 70 -16.82 7.27 13.55
CA ASP A 70 -16.78 7.89 14.89
C ASP A 70 -15.63 7.35 15.75
N ARG A 71 -14.72 6.55 15.18
CA ARG A 71 -13.54 6.04 15.89
C ARG A 71 -12.37 7.01 15.73
N PRO A 72 -11.56 7.21 16.78
CA PRO A 72 -10.30 7.93 16.64
C PRO A 72 -9.43 7.30 15.55
N ALA A 73 -8.95 8.13 14.63
CA ALA A 73 -8.11 7.69 13.52
C ALA A 73 -7.04 8.75 13.25
N MET A 74 -5.87 8.29 12.81
CA MET A 74 -4.76 9.13 12.36
C MET A 74 -4.37 8.70 10.95
N ILE A 75 -4.26 9.66 10.05
CA ILE A 75 -3.83 9.47 8.66
C ILE A 75 -2.46 10.13 8.50
N ILE A 76 -1.41 9.32 8.35
CA ILE A 76 -0.06 9.80 8.02
C ILE A 76 0.13 9.67 6.51
N TRP A 77 0.33 10.77 5.80
CA TRP A 77 0.30 10.79 4.34
C TRP A 77 1.58 11.34 3.70
N GLY A 78 2.26 10.49 2.94
CA GLY A 78 3.41 10.89 2.13
C GLY A 78 2.98 11.52 0.80
N MET A 79 2.91 12.85 0.72
CA MET A 79 2.52 13.61 -0.50
C MET A 79 3.39 13.41 -1.76
N LYS A 80 4.37 12.50 -1.74
CA LYS A 80 5.24 12.16 -2.88
C LYS A 80 5.12 10.69 -3.30
N ASP A 81 4.09 9.99 -2.83
CA ASP A 81 3.77 8.65 -3.30
C ASP A 81 3.30 8.71 -4.76
N PHE A 82 3.68 7.71 -5.55
CA PHE A 82 3.38 7.63 -6.99
C PHE A 82 2.05 6.91 -7.29
N CYS A 83 1.54 6.15 -6.33
CA CYS A 83 0.32 5.36 -6.42
C CYS A 83 -0.80 6.06 -5.65
N PHE A 84 -0.52 6.52 -4.43
CA PHE A 84 -1.50 7.12 -3.52
C PHE A 84 -1.30 8.63 -3.41
N ASP A 85 -1.88 9.36 -4.35
CA ASP A 85 -1.77 10.81 -4.44
C ASP A 85 -2.78 11.56 -3.54
N ARG A 86 -2.91 12.87 -3.79
CA ARG A 86 -3.84 13.74 -3.06
C ARG A 86 -5.31 13.31 -3.22
N TYR A 87 -5.69 12.72 -4.33
CA TYR A 87 -7.07 12.28 -4.56
C TYR A 87 -7.47 11.22 -3.52
N PHE A 88 -6.60 10.25 -3.25
CA PHE A 88 -6.86 9.23 -2.22
C PHE A 88 -6.93 9.83 -0.81
N LEU A 89 -6.04 10.77 -0.47
CA LEU A 89 -6.10 11.47 0.81
C LEU A 89 -7.44 12.18 1.00
N ASP A 90 -7.93 12.89 -0.02
CA ASP A 90 -9.21 13.58 0.05
C ASP A 90 -10.38 12.60 0.21
N ARG A 91 -10.30 11.40 -0.37
CA ARG A 91 -11.29 10.33 -0.12
C ARG A 91 -11.24 9.86 1.33
N TRP A 92 -10.06 9.58 1.89
CA TRP A 92 -9.94 9.18 3.29
C TRP A 92 -10.51 10.22 4.24
N LYS A 93 -10.26 11.51 4.01
CA LYS A 93 -10.85 12.61 4.80
C LYS A 93 -12.38 12.67 4.74
N ARG A 94 -13.01 12.16 3.67
CA ARG A 94 -14.48 12.05 3.59
C ARG A 94 -15.01 10.89 4.42
N TYR A 95 -14.32 9.74 4.42
CA TYR A 95 -14.71 8.58 5.23
C TYR A 95 -14.44 8.80 6.72
N PHE A 96 -13.35 9.49 7.06
CA PHE A 96 -12.91 9.76 8.43
C PHE A 96 -12.73 11.27 8.66
N PRO A 97 -13.84 12.05 8.75
CA PRO A 97 -13.78 13.51 8.86
C PRO A 97 -13.13 14.00 10.15
N ASN A 98 -13.10 13.15 11.20
CA ASN A 98 -12.55 13.48 12.51
C ASN A 98 -11.09 12.98 12.68
N ALA A 99 -10.48 12.43 11.64
CA ALA A 99 -9.12 11.91 11.73
C ALA A 99 -8.08 13.04 11.83
N GLU A 100 -7.05 12.83 12.63
CA GLU A 100 -5.84 13.67 12.61
C GLU A 100 -5.03 13.35 11.35
N VAL A 101 -4.66 14.38 10.57
CA VAL A 101 -3.98 14.20 9.28
C VAL A 101 -2.61 14.88 9.30
N HIS A 102 -1.55 14.13 8.98
CA HIS A 102 -0.14 14.57 9.00
C HIS A 102 0.60 14.31 7.69
#